data_AF-A0A060VNE8-F1
#
_entry.id   AF-A0A060VNE8-F1
#
_cell.length_a   1.000
_cell.length_b   1.000
_cell.length_c   1.000
_cell.angle_alpha   90.00
_cell.angle_beta   90.00
_cell.angle_gamma   90.00
#
_symmetry.space_group_name_H-M   'P 1'
#
loop_
_entity.id
_entity.type
_entity.pdbx_description
1 polymer ?
#
loop_
_entity_poly.entity_id
_entity_poly.type
_entity_poly.pdbx_seq_one_letter_code
_entity_poly.pdbx_strand_id
1 'polypeptide(L)' 'MGCITAWYGNCSASDRKALQRVVRTAQYITGATLPAIQNLYTRRCQRKALKKLSKTPATLVLSATAWQAVPEHQV' A
#
# COMPACT_ATOMS: atom_id res chain seq x y z
N MET A 1 -10.45 -12.81 1.65
CA MET A 1 -10.01 -11.39 1.49
C MET A 1 -9.76 -10.81 2.87
N GLY A 2 -8.63 -10.11 3.07
CA GLY A 2 -8.01 -9.92 4.40
C GLY A 2 -8.78 -9.03 5.37
N CYS A 3 -9.10 -9.60 6.55
CA CYS A 3 -9.63 -8.91 7.73
C CYS A 3 -8.86 -7.64 8.08
N ILE A 4 -7.53 -7.65 7.95
CA ILE A 4 -6.65 -6.52 8.32
C ILE A 4 -6.91 -5.29 7.45
N THR A 5 -7.11 -5.45 6.13
CA THR A 5 -7.36 -4.29 5.25
C THR A 5 -8.74 -3.70 5.49
N ALA A 6 -9.75 -4.55 5.69
CA ALA A 6 -11.12 -4.12 5.95
C ALA A 6 -11.24 -3.38 7.29
N TRP A 7 -10.68 -3.95 8.36
CA TRP A 7 -10.80 -3.36 9.68
C TRP A 7 -9.90 -2.14 9.88
N TYR A 8 -8.65 -2.16 9.37
CA TYR A 8 -7.76 -1.00 9.47
C TYR A 8 -8.26 0.20 8.66
N GLY A 9 -8.96 -0.03 7.54
CA GLY A 9 -9.60 1.04 6.77
C GLY A 9 -10.74 1.73 7.51
N ASN A 10 -11.40 1.04 8.45
CA ASN A 10 -12.49 1.56 9.27
C ASN A 10 -12.05 2.04 10.67
N CYS A 11 -10.77 1.91 11.02
CA CYS A 11 -10.25 2.29 12.34
C CYS A 11 -10.01 3.81 12.44
N SER A 12 -10.46 4.40 13.55
CA SER A 12 -10.14 5.78 13.92
C SER A 12 -8.67 5.92 14.38
N ALA A 13 -8.23 7.16 14.62
CA ALA A 13 -6.93 7.41 15.25
C ALA A 13 -6.84 6.80 16.67
N SER A 14 -7.95 6.80 17.40
CA SER A 14 -8.04 6.25 18.76
C SER A 14 -7.90 4.73 18.76
N ASP A 15 -8.57 4.04 17.82
CA ASP A 15 -8.45 2.59 17.65
C ASP A 15 -7.02 2.18 17.32
N ARG A 16 -6.37 2.95 16.44
CA ARG A 16 -4.95 2.71 16.09
C ARG A 16 -4.03 2.84 17.30
N LYS A 17 -4.26 3.82 18.19
CA LYS A 17 -3.50 3.97 19.44
C LYS A 17 -3.73 2.79 20.39
N ALA A 18 -4.98 2.35 20.54
CA ALA A 18 -5.32 1.19 21.37
C ALA A 18 -4.61 -0.08 20.86
N LEU A 19 -4.66 -0.31 19.55
CA LEU A 19 -3.97 -1.43 18.91
C LEU A 19 -2.46 -1.39 19.07
N GLN A 20 -1.86 -0.20 18.99
CA GLN A 20 -0.43 -0.06 19.21
C GLN A 20 -0.01 -0.45 20.63
N ARG A 21 -0.86 -0.18 21.64
CA ARG A 21 -0.62 -0.65 23.02
C ARG A 21 -0.66 -2.17 23.10
N VAL A 22 -1.65 -2.81 22.47
CA VAL A 22 -1.75 -4.28 22.41
C VAL A 22 -0.51 -4.90 21.78
N VAL A 23 -0.05 -4.36 20.65
CA VAL A 23 1.17 -4.84 19.97
C VAL A 23 2.40 -4.68 20.86
N ARG A 24 2.52 -3.54 21.56
CA ARG A 24 3.63 -3.29 22.49
C ARG A 24 3.62 -4.27 23.67
N THR A 25 2.46 -4.55 24.25
CA THR A 25 2.32 -5.52 25.34
C THR A 25 2.66 -6.94 24.86
N ALA A 26 2.17 -7.33 23.69
CA ALA A 26 2.51 -8.63 23.10
C ALA A 26 4.02 -8.76 22.83
N GLN A 27 4.65 -7.70 22.33
CA GLN A 27 6.11 -7.63 22.16
C GLN A 27 6.86 -7.74 23.49
N TYR A 28 6.39 -7.08 24.54
CA TYR A 28 6.98 -7.19 25.87
C TYR A 28 6.91 -8.62 26.41
N ILE A 29 5.75 -9.28 26.30
CA ILE A 29 5.54 -10.65 26.78
C ILE A 29 6.39 -11.65 25.98
N THR A 30 6.46 -11.47 24.66
CA THR A 30 7.15 -12.42 23.76
C THR A 30 8.65 -12.16 23.72
N GLY A 31 9.12 -10.98 24.17
CA GLY A 31 10.52 -10.54 24.04
C GLY A 31 10.99 -10.34 22.60
N ALA A 32 10.10 -10.45 21.61
CA ALA A 32 10.41 -10.38 20.19
C ALA A 32 9.81 -9.12 19.57
N THR A 33 10.52 -8.54 18.59
CA THR A 33 10.02 -7.37 17.86
C THR A 33 8.82 -7.75 17.01
N LEU A 34 7.65 -7.23 17.36
CA LEU A 34 6.44 -7.42 16.55
C LEU A 34 6.32 -6.31 15.51
N PRO A 35 5.94 -6.63 14.27
CA PRO A 35 5.67 -5.63 13.25
C PRO A 35 4.42 -4.82 13.63
N ALA A 36 4.52 -3.49 13.52
CA ALA A 36 3.37 -2.63 13.69
C ALA A 36 2.25 -2.97 12.69
N ILE A 37 1.00 -2.91 13.13
CA ILE A 37 -0.19 -3.20 12.29
C ILE A 37 -0.22 -2.31 11.04
N GLN A 38 0.20 -1.05 11.17
CA GLN A 38 0.35 -0.13 10.04
C GLN A 38 1.32 -0.65 8.98
N ASN A 39 2.46 -1.20 9.38
CA ASN A 39 3.46 -1.76 8.45
C ASN A 39 2.86 -2.95 7.69
N LEU A 40 2.11 -3.81 8.39
CA LEU A 40 1.42 -4.94 7.78
C LEU A 40 0.36 -4.49 6.76
N TYR A 41 -0.40 -3.45 7.08
CA TYR A 41 -1.36 -2.82 6.18
C TYR A 41 -0.66 -2.24 4.93
N THR A 42 0.35 -1.40 5.12
CA THR A 42 1.08 -0.73 4.03
C THR A 42 1.72 -1.75 3.09
N ARG A 43 2.45 -2.75 3.62
CA ARG A 43 3.07 -3.80 2.80
C ARG A 43 2.04 -4.57 1.98
N ARG A 44 0.85 -4.81 2.55
CA ARG A 44 -0.22 -5.50 1.84
C ARG A 44 -0.80 -4.64 0.72
N CYS A 45 -1.01 -3.35 0.95
CA CYS A 45 -1.47 -2.41 -0.07
C CYS A 45 -0.44 -2.28 -1.20
N GLN A 46 0.84 -2.14 -0.87
CA GLN A 46 1.94 -2.09 -1.84
C GLN A 46 2.01 -3.36 -2.69
N ARG A 47 1.95 -4.54 -2.07
CA ARG A 47 1.98 -5.81 -2.83
C ARG A 47 0.79 -5.93 -3.79
N LYS A 48 -0.40 -5.47 -3.38
CA LYS A 48 -1.58 -5.44 -4.26
C LYS A 48 -1.38 -4.45 -5.41
N ALA A 49 -0.89 -3.24 -5.14
CA ALA A 49 -0.61 -2.24 -6.15
C ALA A 49 0.44 -2.73 -7.15
N LEU A 50 1.54 -3.32 -6.65
CA LEU A 50 2.58 -3.91 -7.48
C LEU A 50 2.04 -5.09 -8.31
N LYS A 51 1.18 -5.96 -7.75
CA LYS A 51 0.55 -7.04 -8.51
C LYS A 51 -0.41 -6.55 -9.60
N LYS A 52 -0.97 -5.33 -9.45
CA LYS A 52 -1.77 -4.65 -10.48
C LYS A 52 -0.86 -4.01 -11.54
N LEU A 53 0.18 -3.30 -11.11
CA LEU A 53 1.18 -2.67 -11.98
C LEU A 53 2.01 -3.71 -12.76
N SER A 54 2.33 -4.85 -12.17
CA SER A 54 3.05 -5.94 -12.85
C SER A 54 2.17 -6.66 -13.88
N LYS A 55 0.85 -6.42 -13.87
CA LYS A 55 -0.09 -6.92 -14.88
C LYS A 55 -0.33 -5.92 -16.00
N THR A 56 0.11 -4.67 -15.84
CA THR A 56 0.10 -3.69 -16.92
C THR A 56 1.42 -3.81 -17.68
N PRO A 57 1.45 -4.39 -18.90
CA PRO A 57 2.66 -4.41 -19.69
C PRO A 57 2.95 -2.99 -20.18
N ALA A 58 4.06 -2.38 -19.73
CA ALA A 58 4.74 -1.30 -20.44
C ALA A 58 3.94 -0.02 -20.85
N THR A 59 2.75 0.26 -20.32
CA THR A 59 1.93 1.39 -20.84
C THR A 59 2.41 2.78 -20.37
N LEU A 60 3.14 2.89 -19.26
CA LEU A 60 3.70 4.19 -18.84
C LEU A 60 4.96 4.62 -19.61
N VAL A 61 5.65 3.68 -20.28
CA VAL A 61 6.78 4.05 -21.15
C VAL A 61 6.26 4.62 -22.47
N LEU A 62 5.15 4.09 -22.99
CA LEU A 62 4.55 4.56 -24.24
C LEU A 62 3.79 5.89 -24.09
N SER A 63 3.21 6.22 -22.93
CA SER A 63 2.56 7.54 -22.76
C SER A 63 3.55 8.69 -22.74
N ALA A 64 4.75 8.50 -22.18
CA ALA A 64 5.79 9.54 -22.20
C ALA A 64 6.32 9.81 -23.62
N THR A 65 6.40 8.79 -24.48
CA THR A 65 6.85 8.94 -25.87
C THR A 65 5.72 9.37 -26.82
N ALA A 66 4.46 9.06 -26.52
CA ALA A 66 3.31 9.42 -27.37
C ALA A 66 2.96 10.92 -27.35
N TRP A 67 3.28 11.65 -26.28
CA TRP A 67 3.14 13.12 -26.26
C TRP A 67 4.18 13.85 -27.11
N GLN A 68 5.25 13.16 -27.54
CA GLN A 68 6.38 13.77 -28.25
C GLN A 68 6.35 13.52 -29.77
N ALA A 69 5.33 12.81 -30.27
CA ALA A 69 5.21 12.42 -31.68
C ALA A 69 3.90 12.92 -32.33
N VAL A 70 3.44 14.13 -31.97
CA VAL A 70 2.43 14.86 -32.75
C VAL A 70 3.17 15.76 -33.74
N PRO A 71 3.20 15.45 -35.05
CA PRO A 71 3.74 16.37 -36.04
C PRO A 71 2.72 17.50 -36.27
N GLU A 72 3.11 18.70 -35.89
CA GLU A 72 2.39 19.95 -36.14
C GLU A 72 2.58 20.35 -37.60
N HIS A 73 1.75 19.82 -38.51
CA HIS A 73 1.61 20.39 -39.85
C HIS A 73 0.22 20.09 -40.43
N GLN A 74 -0.69 21.07 -40.30
CA GLN A 74 -1.64 21.56 -41.30
C GLN A 74 -2.79 22.33 -40.62
N VAL A 75 -2.70 23.65 -40.60
CA VAL A 75 -3.60 24.65 -41.23
C VAL A 75 -2.95 26.02 -41.08
#